data_AF-A0A1Q7XRJ0-F1
#
_entry.id   AF-A0A1Q7XRJ0-F1
#
_cell.length_a   1.000
_cell.length_b   1.000
_cell.length_c   1.000
_cell.angle_alpha   90.00
_cell.angle_beta   90.00
_cell.angle_gamma   90.00
#
_symmetry.space_group_name_H-M   'P 1'
#
loop_
_entity.id
_entity.type
_entity.pdbx_description
1 polymer ?
#
loop_
_entity_poly.entity_id
_entity_poly.type
_entity_poly.pdbx_seq_one_letter_code
_entity_poly.pdbx_strand_id
1 'polypeptide(L)'
;MADAARYGTLAFDESRRLLRFEEKRPGAGVINAGVYLLKPELLTRFPSARPLSFEKDVFPSLLAGGARLRVHATDAPFLDIGTPESLALAESFICENFSSLQSA
;
A
#
# COMPACT_ATOMS: atom_id res chain seq x y z
N MET A 1 -10.18 0.35 5.36
CA MET A 1 -11.07 -0.56 4.60
C MET A 1 -11.90 -1.37 5.57
N ALA A 2 -13.21 -1.48 5.37
CA ALA A 2 -14.11 -2.23 6.25
C ALA A 2 -13.93 -3.76 6.12
N ASP A 3 -13.62 -4.25 4.90
CA ASP A 3 -13.19 -5.62 4.66
C ASP A 3 -11.93 -5.63 3.79
N ALA A 4 -10.81 -6.03 4.40
CA ALA A 4 -9.50 -6.07 3.77
C ALA A 4 -9.10 -7.47 3.28
N ALA A 5 -10.02 -8.45 3.25
CA ALA A 5 -9.70 -9.85 2.91
C ALA A 5 -8.98 -10.04 1.57
N ARG A 6 -9.14 -9.10 0.63
CA ARG A 6 -8.48 -9.16 -0.69
C ARG A 6 -7.09 -8.53 -0.72
N TYR A 7 -6.69 -7.79 0.32
CA TYR A 7 -5.52 -6.90 0.33
C TYR A 7 -4.53 -7.25 1.42
N GLY A 8 -3.26 -6.89 1.22
CA GLY A 8 -2.28 -6.87 2.31
C GLY A 8 -2.62 -5.72 3.27
N THR A 9 -2.51 -5.97 4.58
CA THR A 9 -2.75 -4.96 5.61
C THR A 9 -1.47 -4.54 6.30
N LEU A 10 -1.48 -3.36 6.91
CA LEU A 10 -0.33 -2.75 7.56
C LEU A 10 -0.53 -2.72 9.07
N ALA A 11 0.42 -3.28 9.82
CA ALA A 11 0.51 -3.08 11.26
C ALA A 11 1.52 -1.99 11.58
N PHE A 12 1.12 -1.00 12.37
CA PHE A 12 1.95 0.14 12.76
C PHE A 12 1.67 0.54 14.22
N ASP A 13 2.65 1.19 14.85
CA ASP A 13 2.50 1.71 16.22
C ASP A 13 1.76 3.06 16.27
N GLU A 14 1.56 3.60 17.47
CA GLU A 14 0.89 4.88 17.71
C GLU A 14 1.56 6.07 16.99
N SER A 15 2.87 5.97 16.71
CA SER A 15 3.63 6.98 15.96
C SER A 15 3.54 6.82 14.43
N ARG A 16 2.65 5.92 13.97
CA ARG A 16 2.49 5.48 12.58
C ARG A 16 3.74 4.80 12.02
N ARG A 17 4.66 4.31 12.86
CA ARG A 17 5.81 3.55 12.38
C ARG A 17 5.35 2.17 11.95
N LEU A 18 5.66 1.79 10.72
CA LEU A 18 5.37 0.46 10.21
C LEU A 18 6.15 -0.59 11.00
N LEU A 19 5.42 -1.60 11.50
CA LEU A 19 5.99 -2.73 12.24
C LEU A 19 6.14 -3.95 11.32
N ARG A 20 5.11 -4.26 10.54
CA ARG A 20 5.11 -5.38 9.58
C ARG A 20 3.96 -5.26 8.58
N PHE A 21 4.09 -5.98 7.48
CA PHE A 21 2.98 -6.32 6.60
C PHE A 21 2.28 -7.55 7.17
N GLU A 22 0.96 -7.54 7.11
CA GLU A 22 0.12 -8.66 7.50
C GLU A 22 -0.57 -9.20 6.25
N GLU A 23 -0.43 -10.50 6.04
CA GLU A 23 -1.04 -11.19 4.91
C GLU A 23 -2.58 -11.13 5.02
N LYS A 24 -3.24 -11.40 3.90
CA LYS A 24 -4.69 -11.23 3.72
C LYS A 24 -5.47 -11.91 4.85
N ARG A 25 -6.21 -11.11 5.62
CA ARG A 25 -7.08 -11.60 6.69
C ARG A 25 -8.48 -10.95 6.59
N PRO A 26 -9.54 -11.67 6.98
CA PRO A 26 -10.87 -11.07 7.06
C PRO A 26 -10.93 -9.90 8.03
N GLY A 27 -11.78 -8.92 7.73
CA GLY A 27 -12.11 -7.82 8.63
C GLY A 27 -11.45 -6.49 8.28
N ALA A 28 -11.70 -5.49 9.13
CA ALA A 28 -11.27 -4.13 8.89
C ALA A 28 -9.76 -3.96 9.03
N GLY A 29 -9.17 -3.11 8.19
CA GLY A 29 -7.75 -2.83 8.25
C GLY A 29 -7.31 -1.67 7.37
N VAL A 30 -6.11 -1.17 7.64
CA VAL A 30 -5.38 -0.26 6.75
C VAL A 30 -4.70 -1.12 5.70
N ILE A 31 -5.14 -0.97 4.46
CA ILE A 31 -4.59 -1.73 3.33
C ILE A 31 -3.33 -1.06 2.79
N ASN A 32 -2.46 -1.86 2.18
CA ASN A 32 -1.41 -1.33 1.34
C ASN A 32 -2.01 -0.88 0.00
N ALA A 33 -2.03 0.44 -0.24
CA ALA A 33 -2.55 1.04 -1.48
C ALA A 33 -1.54 1.03 -2.64
N GLY A 34 -0.30 0.57 -2.44
CA GLY A 34 0.71 0.53 -3.49
C GLY A 34 1.35 1.89 -3.81
N VAL A 35 1.14 2.91 -2.97
CA VAL A 35 1.72 4.25 -3.12
C VAL A 35 2.82 4.46 -2.08
N TYR A 36 4.02 4.79 -2.55
CA TYR A 36 5.20 4.91 -1.70
C TYR A 36 5.98 6.19 -2.01
N LEU A 37 6.44 6.85 -0.95
CA LEU A 37 7.40 7.95 -1.02
C LEU A 37 8.68 7.51 -0.32
N LEU A 38 9.74 7.28 -1.09
CA LEU A 38 11.01 6.76 -0.59
C LEU A 38 12.15 7.65 -1.06
N LYS A 39 13.15 7.78 -0.20
CA LYS A 39 14.45 8.32 -0.57
C LYS A 39 15.16 7.34 -1.51
N PRO A 40 15.65 7.75 -2.69
CA PRO A 40 16.30 6.85 -3.65
C PRO A 40 17.45 6.04 -3.05
N GLU A 41 18.19 6.63 -2.09
CA GLU A 41 19.33 5.99 -1.42
C GLU A 41 18.94 4.74 -0.63
N LEU A 42 17.67 4.59 -0.25
CA LEU A 42 17.17 3.37 0.41
C LEU A 42 17.12 2.17 -0.55
N LEU A 43 17.06 2.42 -1.86
CA LEU A 43 16.89 1.38 -2.88
C LEU A 43 18.22 0.92 -3.49
N THR A 44 19.31 1.69 -3.34
CA THR A 44 20.61 1.43 -3.99
C THR A 44 21.27 0.12 -3.57
N ARG A 45 20.93 -0.40 -2.39
CA ARG A 45 21.48 -1.64 -1.83
C ARG A 45 20.82 -2.92 -2.37
N PHE A 46 19.70 -2.79 -3.08
CA PHE A 46 18.95 -3.95 -3.56
C PHE A 46 19.51 -4.45 -4.90
N PRO A 47 19.58 -5.77 -5.11
CA PRO A 47 20.13 -6.33 -6.34
C PRO A 47 19.21 -6.01 -7.53
N SER A 48 19.79 -5.58 -8.65
CA SER A 48 19.07 -5.37 -9.91
C SER A 48 18.95 -6.62 -10.77
N ALA A 49 19.62 -7.71 -10.38
CA ALA A 49 19.70 -8.95 -11.17
C ALA A 49 18.41 -9.80 -11.11
N ARG A 50 17.46 -9.48 -10.24
CA ARG A 50 16.16 -10.17 -10.15
C ARG A 50 15.03 -9.20 -9.79
N PRO A 51 13.77 -9.54 -10.14
CA PRO A 51 12.61 -8.87 -9.59
C PRO A 51 12.54 -9.00 -8.07
N LEU A 52 12.02 -7.95 -7.42
CA LEU A 52 11.80 -7.88 -5.98
C LEU A 52 10.34 -7.51 -5.71
N SER A 53 9.74 -8.11 -4.69
CA SER A 53 8.47 -7.65 -4.12
C SER A 53 8.76 -6.64 -3.03
N PHE A 54 8.00 -5.55 -3.02
CA PHE A 54 8.11 -4.56 -1.96
C PHE A 54 7.73 -5.16 -0.60
N GLU A 55 6.65 -5.93 -0.58
CA GLU A 55 6.04 -6.53 0.60
C GLU A 55 6.90 -7.67 1.18
N LYS A 56 7.55 -8.47 0.31
CA LYS A 56 8.29 -9.67 0.72
C LYS A 56 9.81 -9.47 0.80
N ASP A 57 10.38 -8.60 -0.03
CA ASP A 57 11.83 -8.38 -0.08
C ASP A 57 12.23 -7.01 0.48
N VAL A 58 11.64 -5.92 -0.04
CA VAL A 58 12.16 -4.55 0.17
C VAL A 58 11.86 -4.04 1.57
N PHE A 59 10.58 -3.98 1.97
CA PHE A 59 10.20 -3.44 3.27
C PHE A 59 10.69 -4.28 4.45
N PRO A 60 10.60 -5.63 4.43
CA PRO A 60 11.19 -6.44 5.50
C PRO A 60 12.69 -6.19 5.66
N SER A 61 13.44 -6.09 4.55
CA SER A 61 14.87 -5.75 4.57
C SER A 61 15.12 -4.34 5.14
N LEU A 62 14.34 -3.34 4.73
CA LEU A 62 14.46 -1.97 5.24
C LEU A 62 14.21 -1.91 6.75
N LEU A 63 13.15 -2.55 7.24
CA LEU A 63 12.83 -2.63 8.66
C LEU A 63 13.93 -3.36 9.46
N ALA A 64 14.42 -4.50 8.97
CA ALA A 64 15.52 -5.24 9.58
C ALA A 64 16.82 -4.43 9.64
N GLY A 65 17.06 -3.59 8.62
CA GLY A 65 18.18 -2.65 8.57
C GLY A 65 17.97 -1.37 9.40
N GLY A 66 16.91 -1.29 10.22
CA GLY A 66 16.64 -0.15 11.10
C GLY A 66 16.01 1.06 10.42
N ALA A 67 15.61 0.96 9.14
CA ALA A 67 14.92 2.05 8.47
C ALA A 67 13.57 2.34 9.16
N ARG A 68 13.25 3.63 9.29
CA ARG A 68 12.01 4.10 9.89
C ARG A 68 10.99 4.38 8.79
N LEU A 69 10.21 3.36 8.44
CA LEU A 69 9.08 3.49 7.52
C LEU A 69 7.85 3.96 8.31
N ARG A 70 7.08 4.89 7.74
CA ARG A 70 5.83 5.38 8.33
C ARG A 70 4.65 5.11 7.42
N VAL A 71 3.50 4.82 8.02
CA VAL A 71 2.23 4.61 7.34
C VAL A 71 1.47 5.93 7.29
N HIS A 72 1.22 6.44 6.10
CA HIS A 72 0.27 7.53 5.89
C HIS A 72 -1.09 6.91 5.56
N ALA A 73 -1.94 6.75 6.58
CA ALA A 73 -3.30 6.25 6.39
C ALA A 73 -4.25 7.41 6.04
N THR A 74 -5.09 7.19 5.05
CA THR A 74 -6.12 8.13 4.63
C THR A 74 -7.42 7.37 4.35
N ASP A 75 -8.54 8.04 4.54
CA ASP A 75 -9.85 7.57 4.13
C ASP A 75 -10.16 8.16 2.76
N ALA A 76 -9.74 7.44 1.72
CA ALA A 76 -9.94 7.80 0.33
C ALA A 76 -10.62 6.67 -0.44
N PRO A 77 -11.40 6.98 -1.49
CA PRO A 77 -11.86 6.00 -2.45
C PRO A 77 -10.68 5.18 -3.00
N PHE A 78 -10.82 3.86 -3.06
CA PHE A 78 -9.79 2.95 -3.55
C PHE A 78 -10.39 1.86 -4.41
N LEU A 79 -9.80 1.63 -5.58
CA LEU A 79 -10.14 0.53 -6.48
C LEU A 79 -8.84 -0.12 -6.98
N ASP A 80 -8.70 -1.41 -6.72
CA ASP A 80 -7.65 -2.25 -7.32
C ASP A 80 -8.23 -2.91 -8.57
N ILE A 81 -7.71 -2.54 -9.74
CA ILE A 81 -8.17 -3.01 -11.05
C ILE A 81 -7.55 -4.36 -11.47
N GLY A 82 -6.89 -5.09 -10.56
CA GLY A 82 -6.17 -6.33 -10.86
C GLY A 82 -7.04 -7.54 -11.27
N THR A 83 -8.37 -7.42 -11.27
CA THR A 83 -9.32 -8.46 -11.74
C THR A 83 -10.21 -7.93 -12.86
N PRO A 84 -10.68 -8.77 -13.81
CA PRO A 84 -11.60 -8.33 -14.87
C PRO A 84 -12.86 -7.65 -14.31
N GLU A 85 -13.41 -8.17 -13.22
CA GLU A 85 -14.60 -7.63 -12.56
C GLU A 85 -14.36 -6.24 -11.98
N SER A 86 -13.21 -6.04 -11.31
CA SER A 86 -12.84 -4.72 -10.77
C SER A 86 -12.47 -3.72 -11.87
N LEU A 87 -11.87 -4.19 -12.96
CA LEU A 87 -11.49 -3.34 -14.08
C LEU A 87 -12.73 -2.75 -14.77
N ALA A 88 -13.81 -3.53 -14.90
CA ALA A 88 -15.08 -3.06 -15.46
C ALA A 88 -15.72 -1.91 -14.64
N LEU A 89 -15.33 -1.73 -13.37
CA LEU A 89 -15.80 -0.64 -12.50
C LEU A 89 -14.95 0.63 -12.61
N ALA A 90 -13.81 0.60 -13.32
CA ALA A 90 -12.84 1.69 -13.29
C ALA A 90 -13.40 3.01 -13.83
N GLU A 91 -14.19 2.96 -14.90
CA GLU A 91 -14.76 4.16 -15.52
C GLU A 91 -15.75 4.86 -14.58
N SER A 92 -16.72 4.12 -14.03
CA SER A 92 -17.68 4.71 -13.08
C SER A 92 -16.98 5.21 -11.82
N PHE A 93 -16.02 4.44 -11.30
CA PHE A 93 -15.23 4.84 -10.14
C PHE A 93 -14.49 6.16 -10.39
N ILE A 94 -13.86 6.34 -11.56
CA ILE A 94 -13.20 7.60 -11.90
C ILE A 94 -14.24 8.72 -11.97
N CYS A 95 -15.31 8.57 -12.75
CA CYS A 95 -16.33 9.60 -12.92
C CYS A 95 -16.94 10.06 -11.58
N GLU A 96 -17.22 9.14 -10.67
CA GLU A 96 -17.80 9.41 -9.34
C GLU A 96 -16.83 10.18 -8.44
N ASN A 97 -15.53 9.91 -8.54
CA ASN A 97 -14.52 10.41 -7.61
C ASN A 97 -13.69 11.58 -8.17
N PHE A 98 -13.73 11.84 -9.49
CA PHE A 98 -12.88 12.85 -10.15
C PHE A 98 -13.15 14.28 -9.66
N SER A 99 -14.40 14.62 -9.37
CA SER A 99 -14.78 15.96 -8.88
C SER A 99 -14.15 16.30 -7.53
N SER A 100 -13.86 15.29 -6.70
CA SER A 100 -13.22 15.49 -5.39
C SER A 100 -11.73 15.86 -5.49
N LEU A 101 -11.07 15.52 -6.62
CA LEU A 101 -9.65 15.82 -6.85
C LEU A 101 -9.39 17.27 -7.29
N GLN A 102 -10.40 17.99 -7.80
CA GLN A 102 -10.24 19.39 -8.22
C GLN A 102 -10.32 20.40 -7.07
N SER A 103 -10.69 19.94 -5.86
CA SER A 103 -10.97 20.79 -4.70
C SER A 103 -9.89 20.72 -3.60
N ALA A 104 -8.78 20.00 -3.85
CA ALA A 104 -7.65 19.78 -2.93
C ALA A 104 -6.37 20.42 -3.49
#